data_AF-A0A1E7F173-F1
#
_entry.id   AF-A0A1E7F173-F1
#
_cell.length_a   1.000
_cell.length_b   1.000
_cell.length_c   1.000
_cell.angle_alpha   90.00
_cell.angle_beta   90.00
_cell.angle_gamma   90.00
#
_symmetry.space_group_name_H-M   'P 1'
#
loop_
_entity.id
_entity.type
_entity.pdbx_description
1 polymer ?
#
loop_
_entity_poly.entity_id
_entity_poly.type
_entity_poly.pdbx_seq_one_letter_code
_entity_poly.pdbx_strand_id
1 'polypeptide(L)'
;MTSLSKFDYDLSGIDKIDGIPTVGQTLTFQRQLATIQTSYTCKHEHAGAHGWSWIMCDDAHWLAKRGITDLVATPTEPGPYTGSTHTHKFKYQLDVKNYNEYKEHLRNSLKAFATCFTEGLLIDLETDGQIIGYSPMQIYTHIKTNFLLPRDISREITKTRSDLKVAYNPDDIVQIYYKSIQTSKLTLAALGDPVTDVEIMRCAFETFEVQSDLKEACREWDRQAATPTWARMMVEKQKEEQRLQSECMVAQTDTINLRTTSQWASSVNGSLPGRIPASISTGLTQESMEAMFKKWTATQAAGAPATDRMTNKDKKQRKFGANYIENDLPNAERSKRRYPNSTNYCSSHGYDISPEHDSSNCKKRQANHNEAATITNMLGGVTTNCFHHNA
;
A
#
# COMPACT_ATOMS: atom_id res chain seq x y z
N MET A 1 25.09 19.42 -12.64
CA MET A 1 23.88 18.58 -12.45
C MET A 1 24.35 17.23 -11.96
N THR A 2 24.41 17.06 -10.64
CA THR A 2 24.86 15.85 -9.97
C THR A 2 23.84 14.75 -10.25
N SER A 3 24.26 13.61 -10.82
CA SER A 3 23.36 12.47 -10.99
C SER A 3 22.92 12.01 -9.60
N LEU A 4 21.63 12.07 -9.31
CA LEU A 4 21.05 11.49 -8.10
C LEU A 4 21.53 10.04 -7.99
N SER A 5 22.08 9.67 -6.83
CA SER A 5 22.42 8.28 -6.57
C SER A 5 21.14 7.45 -6.68
N LYS A 6 21.25 6.18 -7.08
CA LYS A 6 20.10 5.27 -7.27
C LYS A 6 19.16 5.19 -6.05
N PHE A 7 19.64 5.58 -4.87
CA PHE A 7 18.93 5.45 -3.61
C PHE A 7 18.62 6.78 -2.93
N ASP A 8 18.90 7.93 -3.56
CA ASP A 8 18.59 9.24 -2.98
C ASP A 8 17.10 9.37 -2.70
N TYR A 9 16.77 9.67 -1.44
CA TYR A 9 15.39 9.89 -1.00
C TYR A 9 14.85 11.20 -1.57
N ASP A 10 13.67 11.13 -2.19
CA ASP A 10 12.89 12.32 -2.51
C ASP A 10 12.22 12.83 -1.22
N LEU A 11 12.77 13.92 -0.68
CA LEU A 11 12.31 14.54 0.57
C LEU A 11 11.26 15.64 0.32
N SER A 12 10.84 15.88 -0.93
CA SER A 12 9.91 16.97 -1.26
C SER A 12 8.54 16.84 -0.59
N GLY A 13 8.12 15.61 -0.27
CA GLY A 13 6.87 15.31 0.42
C GLY A 13 6.96 15.20 1.95
N ILE A 14 8.11 15.53 2.55
CA ILE A 14 8.27 15.54 4.01
C ILE A 14 8.06 16.97 4.53
N ASP A 15 7.26 17.09 5.59
CA ASP A 15 7.05 18.38 6.25
C ASP A 15 8.32 18.83 6.97
N LYS A 16 8.73 20.08 6.74
CA LYS A 16 9.83 20.71 7.47
C LYS A 16 9.35 21.17 8.85
N ILE A 17 10.24 21.04 9.83
CA ILE A 17 9.98 21.36 11.23
C ILE A 17 10.94 22.46 11.66
N ASP A 18 10.39 23.67 11.71
CA ASP A 18 11.09 24.87 12.15
C ASP A 18 10.94 25.05 13.67
N GLY A 19 12.07 25.22 14.37
CA GLY A 19 12.12 25.39 15.83
C GLY A 19 11.98 24.08 16.59
N ILE A 20 11.51 24.16 17.84
CA ILE A 20 11.32 23.00 18.71
C ILE A 20 10.14 22.16 18.19
N PRO A 21 10.35 20.88 17.85
CA PRO A 21 9.31 20.02 17.29
C PRO A 21 8.19 19.75 18.32
N THR A 22 6.98 19.50 17.84
CA THR A 22 5.94 18.84 18.66
C THR A 22 5.99 17.32 18.49
N VAL A 23 5.42 16.57 19.44
CA VAL A 23 5.29 15.11 19.31
C VAL A 23 4.56 14.73 18.01
N GLY A 24 3.48 15.43 17.68
CA GLY A 24 2.72 15.20 16.46
C GLY A 24 3.58 15.38 15.19
N GLN A 25 4.41 16.43 15.13
CA GLN A 25 5.33 16.66 14.03
C GLN A 25 6.38 15.54 13.92
N THR A 26 6.97 15.10 15.04
CA THR A 26 7.95 14.00 15.02
C THR A 26 7.33 12.69 14.53
N LEU A 27 6.09 12.38 14.93
CA LEU A 27 5.36 11.19 14.47
C LEU A 27 5.00 11.27 12.98
N THR A 28 4.54 12.43 12.52
CA THR A 28 4.24 12.68 11.11
C THR A 28 5.50 12.51 10.26
N PHE A 29 6.63 13.10 10.68
CA PHE A 29 7.93 12.90 10.05
C PHE A 29 8.30 11.42 9.96
N GLN A 30 8.20 10.67 11.08
CA GLN A 30 8.52 9.23 11.10
C GLN A 30 7.65 8.45 10.10
N ARG A 31 6.36 8.77 9.97
CA ARG A 31 5.44 8.13 9.02
C ARG A 31 5.73 8.49 7.56
N GLN A 32 6.05 9.76 7.28
CA GLN A 32 6.42 10.23 5.95
C GLN A 32 7.73 9.58 5.49
N LEU A 33 8.75 9.56 6.36
CA LEU A 33 10.02 8.91 6.06
C LEU A 33 9.87 7.41 5.90
N ALA A 34 9.05 6.74 6.73
CA ALA A 34 8.76 5.32 6.56
C ALA A 34 8.07 5.01 5.22
N THR A 35 7.19 5.90 4.74
CA THR A 35 6.54 5.77 3.43
C THR A 35 7.57 5.81 2.31
N ILE A 36 8.50 6.76 2.36
CA ILE A 36 9.61 6.85 1.40
C ILE A 36 10.48 5.59 1.50
N GLN A 37 10.86 5.14 2.70
CA GLN A 37 11.66 3.93 2.89
C GLN A 37 10.98 2.66 2.33
N THR A 38 9.65 2.58 2.39
CA THR A 38 8.88 1.45 1.83
C THR A 38 8.79 1.46 0.31
N SER A 39 9.01 2.60 -0.37
CA SER A 39 8.98 2.66 -1.83
C SER A 39 10.22 2.07 -2.48
N TYR A 40 11.32 1.88 -1.73
CA TYR A 40 12.54 1.26 -2.23
C TYR A 40 12.49 -0.25 -2.02
N THR A 41 12.94 -0.99 -3.02
CA THR A 41 13.07 -2.45 -2.93
C THR A 41 14.02 -2.83 -1.80
N CYS A 42 13.55 -3.66 -0.87
CA CYS A 42 14.37 -4.23 0.20
C CYS A 42 14.46 -5.75 -0.01
N LYS A 43 15.68 -6.29 0.02
CA LYS A 43 15.94 -7.72 -0.15
C LYS A 43 16.30 -8.43 1.15
N HIS A 44 16.23 -7.71 2.27
CA HIS A 44 16.48 -8.30 3.57
C HIS A 44 15.37 -9.28 3.93
N GLU A 45 15.79 -10.42 4.48
CA GLU A 45 14.88 -11.39 5.07
C GLU A 45 14.08 -10.71 6.19
N HIS A 46 12.80 -11.05 6.29
CA HIS A 46 11.86 -10.47 7.26
C HIS A 46 11.48 -8.99 7.08
N ALA A 47 12.06 -8.26 6.12
CA ALA A 47 11.62 -6.87 5.81
C ALA A 47 10.18 -6.80 5.24
N GLY A 48 9.76 -7.87 4.56
CA GLY A 48 8.42 -8.02 4.01
C GLY A 48 7.98 -6.84 3.13
N ALA A 49 6.69 -6.48 3.21
CA ALA A 49 6.13 -5.33 2.51
C ALA A 49 6.53 -3.97 3.11
N HIS A 50 7.20 -3.97 4.27
CA HIS A 50 7.57 -2.75 5.00
C HIS A 50 8.94 -2.20 4.60
N GLY A 51 9.65 -2.89 3.70
CA GLY A 51 10.85 -2.38 3.04
C GLY A 51 11.93 -1.93 4.01
N TRP A 52 12.55 -0.79 3.76
CA TRP A 52 13.62 -0.24 4.60
C TRP A 52 13.14 0.47 5.86
N SER A 53 11.83 0.50 6.14
CA SER A 53 11.30 1.27 7.27
C SER A 53 11.71 0.73 8.65
N TRP A 54 12.30 -0.46 8.72
CA TRP A 54 12.83 -1.04 9.96
C TRP A 54 13.97 -0.20 10.56
N ILE A 55 14.73 0.55 9.74
CA ILE A 55 15.83 1.41 10.24
C ILE A 55 15.35 2.58 11.11
N MET A 56 14.04 2.89 11.05
CA MET A 56 13.36 3.93 11.81
C MET A 56 12.44 3.36 12.91
N CYS A 57 12.54 2.06 13.19
CA CYS A 57 11.76 1.38 14.22
C CYS A 57 12.69 0.73 15.24
N ASP A 58 12.23 0.60 16.48
CA ASP A 58 12.83 -0.33 17.42
C ASP A 58 12.19 -1.71 17.21
N ASP A 59 12.75 -2.72 17.87
CA ASP A 59 12.32 -4.11 17.72
C ASP A 59 10.84 -4.32 18.06
N ALA A 60 10.35 -3.66 19.12
CA ALA A 60 8.96 -3.77 19.56
C ALA A 60 7.99 -3.16 18.53
N HIS A 61 8.30 -1.96 18.03
CA HIS A 61 7.51 -1.30 17.00
C HIS A 61 7.57 -2.05 15.66
N TRP A 62 8.72 -2.66 15.34
CA TRP A 62 8.88 -3.46 14.13
C TRP A 62 8.02 -4.73 14.17
N LEU A 63 8.10 -5.49 15.25
CA LEU A 63 7.32 -6.73 15.44
C LEU A 63 5.80 -6.46 15.54
N ALA A 64 5.40 -5.24 15.93
CA ALA A 64 4.00 -4.84 15.92
C ALA A 64 3.44 -4.60 14.51
N LYS A 65 4.29 -4.51 13.47
CA LYS A 65 3.81 -4.29 12.10
C LYS A 65 3.13 -5.54 11.55
N ARG A 66 2.06 -5.31 10.80
CA ARG A 66 1.28 -6.38 10.18
C ARG A 66 2.17 -7.27 9.30
N GLY A 67 2.13 -8.58 9.58
CA GLY A 67 2.83 -9.58 8.77
C GLY A 67 4.32 -9.69 9.06
N ILE A 68 4.81 -9.02 10.11
CA ILE A 68 6.17 -9.19 10.61
C ILE A 68 6.14 -10.19 11.77
N THR A 69 6.98 -11.22 11.68
CA THR A 69 7.16 -12.24 12.73
C THR A 69 8.54 -12.20 13.35
N ASP A 70 9.51 -11.64 12.65
CA ASP A 70 10.93 -11.69 13.00
C ASP A 70 11.62 -10.35 12.74
N LEU A 71 12.73 -10.14 13.44
CA LEU A 71 13.57 -8.95 13.28
C LEU A 71 14.38 -9.03 11.99
N VAL A 72 14.63 -7.86 11.39
CA VAL A 72 15.55 -7.76 10.27
C VAL A 72 16.98 -7.76 10.81
N ALA A 73 17.79 -8.73 10.35
CA ALA A 73 19.19 -8.78 10.71
C ALA A 73 19.94 -7.56 10.14
N THR A 74 20.54 -6.76 11.02
CA THR A 74 21.32 -5.59 10.61
C THR A 74 22.60 -6.06 9.90
N PRO A 75 22.86 -5.60 8.66
CA PRO A 75 24.06 -5.99 7.94
C PRO A 75 25.33 -5.53 8.64
N THR A 76 26.27 -6.45 8.84
CA THR A 76 27.61 -6.16 9.36
C THR A 76 28.60 -5.95 8.23
N GLU A 77 29.65 -5.17 8.49
CA GLU A 77 30.73 -5.01 7.52
C GLU A 77 31.41 -6.37 7.29
N PRO A 78 31.46 -6.88 6.04
CA PRO A 78 31.95 -8.23 5.76
C PRO A 78 33.47 -8.40 5.88
N GLY A 79 34.21 -7.34 6.23
CA GLY A 79 35.66 -7.36 6.40
C GLY A 79 36.44 -7.67 5.11
N PRO A 80 37.73 -8.01 5.21
CA PRO A 80 38.51 -8.46 4.06
C PRO A 80 38.07 -9.87 3.61
N TYR A 81 38.11 -10.13 2.30
CA TYR A 81 37.81 -11.46 1.75
C TYR A 81 38.85 -12.50 2.19
N THR A 82 38.39 -13.57 2.85
CA THR A 82 39.24 -14.68 3.34
C THR A 82 38.90 -16.04 2.72
N GLY A 83 37.98 -16.07 1.75
CA GLY A 83 37.51 -17.32 1.13
C GLY A 83 38.47 -17.93 0.12
N SER A 84 38.36 -19.23 -0.10
CA SER A 84 39.15 -20.00 -1.08
C SER A 84 38.34 -20.56 -2.26
N THR A 85 37.01 -20.37 -2.27
CA THR A 85 36.12 -20.96 -3.28
C THR A 85 35.31 -19.90 -4.03
N HIS A 86 34.84 -20.24 -5.23
CA HIS A 86 33.92 -19.39 -6.00
C HIS A 86 32.64 -19.07 -5.22
N THR A 87 32.09 -20.04 -4.48
CA THR A 87 30.92 -19.84 -3.62
C THR A 87 31.19 -18.81 -2.52
N HIS A 88 32.36 -18.88 -1.87
CA HIS A 88 32.74 -17.87 -0.87
C HIS A 88 32.89 -16.49 -1.50
N LYS A 89 33.42 -16.40 -2.72
CA LYS A 89 33.57 -15.11 -3.42
C LYS A 89 32.20 -14.50 -3.75
N PHE A 90 31.26 -15.31 -4.26
CA PHE A 90 29.91 -14.85 -4.55
C PHE A 90 29.17 -14.38 -3.30
N LYS A 91 29.26 -15.14 -2.20
CA LYS A 91 28.68 -14.77 -0.91
C LYS A 91 29.26 -13.45 -0.38
N TYR A 92 30.59 -13.32 -0.39
CA TYR A 92 31.25 -12.08 0.02
C TYR A 92 30.79 -10.86 -0.81
N GLN A 93 30.70 -11.00 -2.12
CA GLN A 93 30.22 -9.93 -3.00
C GLN A 93 28.76 -9.54 -2.70
N LEU A 94 27.91 -10.51 -2.37
CA LEU A 94 26.53 -10.26 -1.94
C LEU A 94 26.50 -9.55 -0.58
N ASP A 95 27.31 -9.97 0.38
CA ASP A 95 27.38 -9.36 1.71
C ASP A 95 27.88 -7.90 1.62
N VAL A 96 28.91 -7.63 0.81
CA VAL A 96 29.40 -6.25 0.52
C VAL A 96 28.30 -5.41 -0.10
N LYS A 97 27.56 -5.95 -1.07
CA LYS A 97 26.47 -5.24 -1.71
C LYS A 97 25.36 -4.89 -0.72
N ASN A 98 24.92 -5.86 0.08
CA ASN A 98 23.87 -5.67 1.09
C ASN A 98 24.30 -4.64 2.15
N TYR A 99 25.56 -4.69 2.60
CA TYR A 99 26.11 -3.72 3.53
C TYR A 99 26.13 -2.30 2.93
N ASN A 100 26.55 -2.16 1.67
CA ASN A 100 26.59 -0.85 1.00
C ASN A 100 25.18 -0.26 0.81
N GLU A 101 24.21 -1.06 0.35
CA GLU A 101 22.80 -0.63 0.23
C GLU A 101 22.25 -0.19 1.59
N TYR A 102 22.52 -0.95 2.66
CA TYR A 102 22.16 -0.56 4.02
C TYR A 102 22.78 0.78 4.44
N LYS A 103 24.08 1.00 4.18
CA LYS A 103 24.75 2.26 4.50
C LYS A 103 24.21 3.44 3.70
N GLU A 104 23.77 3.24 2.46
CA GLU A 104 23.12 4.29 1.66
C GLU A 104 21.76 4.67 2.24
N HIS A 105 20.92 3.70 2.58
CA HIS A 105 19.63 3.97 3.25
C HIS A 105 19.79 4.62 4.62
N LEU A 106 20.83 4.25 5.36
CA LEU A 106 21.22 4.92 6.60
C LEU A 106 21.55 6.39 6.34
N ARG A 107 22.48 6.68 5.42
CA ARG A 107 22.89 8.05 5.07
C ARG A 107 21.71 8.90 4.58
N ASN A 108 20.83 8.35 3.77
CA ASN A 108 19.67 9.07 3.25
C ASN A 108 18.62 9.37 4.34
N SER A 109 18.49 8.48 5.31
CA SER A 109 17.66 8.75 6.50
C SER A 109 18.26 9.83 7.38
N LEU A 110 19.58 9.82 7.59
CA LEU A 110 20.29 10.89 8.31
C LEU A 110 20.15 12.25 7.61
N LYS A 111 20.26 12.26 6.28
CA LYS A 111 20.03 13.45 5.46
C LYS A 111 18.60 13.98 5.61
N ALA A 112 17.60 13.09 5.74
CA ALA A 112 16.23 13.50 6.00
C ALA A 112 16.11 14.25 7.33
N PHE A 113 16.77 13.79 8.40
CA PHE A 113 16.82 14.53 9.66
C PHE A 113 17.47 15.91 9.49
N ALA A 114 18.65 15.98 8.89
CA ALA A 114 19.37 17.23 8.69
C ALA A 114 18.61 18.22 7.78
N THR A 115 17.75 17.73 6.88
CA THR A 115 16.98 18.58 5.95
C THR A 115 15.65 19.05 6.54
N CYS A 116 15.01 18.21 7.35
CA CYS A 116 13.66 18.44 7.84
C CYS A 116 13.59 19.01 9.26
N PHE A 117 14.66 18.88 10.06
CA PHE A 117 14.74 19.46 11.39
C PHE A 117 15.67 20.66 11.41
N THR A 118 15.40 21.59 12.33
CA THR A 118 16.29 22.72 12.59
C THR A 118 17.66 22.24 13.07
N GLU A 119 18.74 22.75 12.47
CA GLU A 119 20.14 22.38 12.75
C GLU A 119 20.47 22.42 14.26
N GLY A 120 19.94 23.41 14.98
CA GLY A 120 20.11 23.56 16.43
C GLY A 120 19.66 22.36 17.27
N LEU A 121 18.81 21.48 16.75
CA LEU A 121 18.32 20.29 17.46
C LEU A 121 19.29 19.10 17.38
N LEU A 122 20.30 19.19 16.51
CA LEU A 122 21.22 18.09 16.23
C LEU A 122 22.66 18.41 16.64
N ILE A 123 22.95 19.63 17.09
CA ILE A 123 24.27 20.11 17.50
C ILE A 123 24.94 19.16 18.50
N ASP A 124 24.20 18.64 19.49
CA ASP A 124 24.74 17.74 20.52
C ASP A 124 25.17 16.36 19.97
N LEU A 125 24.71 16.02 18.75
CA LEU A 125 25.04 14.77 18.05
C LEU A 125 26.08 14.97 16.94
N GLU A 126 26.47 16.21 16.66
CA GLU A 126 27.42 16.53 15.61
C GLU A 126 28.86 16.45 16.11
N THR A 127 29.72 15.84 15.31
CA THR A 127 31.18 15.91 15.46
C THR A 127 31.73 16.39 14.12
N ASP A 128 32.49 17.48 14.12
CA ASP A 128 33.01 18.14 12.91
C ASP A 128 31.93 18.50 11.87
N GLY A 129 30.73 18.90 12.33
CA GLY A 129 29.60 19.27 11.47
C GLY A 129 28.93 18.07 10.78
N GLN A 130 29.16 16.85 11.27
CA GLN A 130 28.52 15.64 10.78
C GLN A 130 27.97 14.79 11.93
N ILE A 131 26.79 14.21 11.71
CA ILE A 131 26.24 13.21 12.63
C ILE A 131 26.82 11.84 12.24
N ILE A 132 27.88 11.44 12.94
CA ILE A 132 28.63 10.19 12.66
C ILE A 132 28.30 9.16 13.74
N GLY A 133 28.08 7.91 13.33
CA GLY A 133 27.95 6.78 14.25
C GLY A 133 26.57 6.59 14.91
N TYR A 134 25.62 7.49 14.66
CA TYR A 134 24.25 7.37 15.16
C TYR A 134 23.32 6.69 14.15
N SER A 135 22.42 5.85 14.67
CA SER A 135 21.30 5.33 13.90
C SER A 135 20.17 6.37 13.79
N PRO A 136 19.35 6.31 12.72
CA PRO A 136 18.16 7.15 12.59
C PRO A 136 17.23 7.09 13.81
N MET A 137 17.09 5.91 14.43
CA MET A 137 16.32 5.74 15.66
C MET A 137 16.96 6.42 16.88
N GLN A 138 18.29 6.43 16.99
CA GLN A 138 18.98 7.13 18.08
C GLN A 138 18.77 8.65 17.97
N ILE A 139 18.83 9.21 16.75
CA ILE A 139 18.53 10.63 16.51
C ILE A 139 17.07 10.94 16.84
N TYR A 140 16.15 10.09 16.37
CA TYR A 140 14.74 10.23 16.70
C TYR A 140 14.49 10.23 18.22
N THR A 141 15.14 9.31 18.93
CA THR A 141 15.06 9.21 20.39
C THR A 141 15.64 10.46 21.05
N HIS A 142 16.80 10.94 20.62
CA HIS A 142 17.42 12.16 21.12
C HIS A 142 16.48 13.38 20.98
N ILE A 143 15.84 13.54 19.82
CA ILE A 143 14.86 14.61 19.58
C ILE A 143 13.71 14.49 20.59
N LYS A 144 13.18 13.27 20.76
CA LYS A 144 12.07 13.01 21.67
C LYS A 144 12.41 13.25 23.14
N THR A 145 13.63 12.93 23.58
CA THR A 145 14.02 13.01 24.99
C THR A 145 14.49 14.38 25.43
N ASN A 146 15.16 15.13 24.54
CA ASN A 146 15.84 16.37 24.94
C ASN A 146 15.06 17.64 24.60
N PHE A 147 14.19 17.61 23.59
CA PHE A 147 13.53 18.82 23.09
C PHE A 147 12.01 18.83 23.27
N LEU A 148 11.37 17.69 23.47
CA LEU A 148 9.92 17.64 23.71
C LEU A 148 9.61 17.95 25.18
N LEU A 149 9.09 19.16 25.44
CA LEU A 149 8.69 19.55 26.79
C LEU A 149 7.43 18.79 27.24
N PRO A 150 7.33 18.39 28.53
CA PRO A 150 6.13 17.72 29.06
C PRO A 150 4.82 18.50 28.83
N ARG A 151 4.89 19.84 28.85
CA ARG A 151 3.72 20.70 28.57
C ARG A 151 3.21 20.54 27.14
N ASP A 152 4.10 20.37 26.17
CA ASP A 152 3.74 20.18 24.77
C ASP A 152 3.12 18.80 24.54
N ILE A 153 3.57 17.79 25.28
CA ILE A 153 2.95 16.46 25.32
C ILE A 153 1.49 16.59 25.80
N SER A 154 1.22 17.28 26.91
CA SER A 154 -0.15 17.44 27.41
C SER A 154 -1.06 18.23 26.44
N ARG A 155 -0.52 19.23 25.76
CA ARG A 155 -1.26 20.00 24.73
C ARG A 155 -1.62 19.10 23.55
N GLU A 156 -0.68 18.27 23.09
CA GLU A 156 -0.89 17.35 21.98
C GLU A 156 -1.88 16.23 22.34
N ILE A 157 -1.84 15.71 23.57
CA ILE A 157 -2.86 14.76 24.08
C ILE A 157 -4.25 15.39 23.99
N THR A 158 -4.39 16.64 24.48
CA THR A 158 -5.69 17.35 24.47
C THR A 158 -6.20 17.54 23.05
N LYS A 159 -5.33 17.99 22.13
CA LYS A 159 -5.67 18.15 20.72
C LYS A 159 -6.07 16.81 20.10
N THR A 160 -5.27 15.76 20.28
CA THR A 160 -5.53 14.45 19.67
C THR A 160 -6.81 13.80 20.24
N ARG A 161 -7.12 14.03 21.52
CA ARG A 161 -8.41 13.63 22.10
C ARG A 161 -9.59 14.41 21.52
N SER A 162 -9.39 15.66 21.08
CA SER A 162 -10.39 16.40 20.31
C SER A 162 -10.55 15.83 18.91
N ASP A 163 -9.43 15.49 18.24
CA ASP A 163 -9.45 14.89 16.90
C ASP A 163 -10.13 13.51 16.88
N LEU A 164 -10.10 12.78 18.00
CA LEU A 164 -10.85 11.53 18.18
C LEU A 164 -12.38 11.73 18.10
N LYS A 165 -12.87 12.94 18.40
CA LYS A 165 -14.29 13.31 18.40
C LYS A 165 -14.74 13.97 17.10
N VAL A 166 -13.92 13.95 16.06
CA VAL A 166 -14.27 14.47 14.74
C VAL A 166 -15.57 13.84 14.25
N ALA A 167 -16.49 14.66 13.75
CA ALA A 167 -17.72 14.18 13.16
C ALA A 167 -17.43 13.46 11.82
N TYR A 168 -18.13 12.35 11.57
CA TYR A 168 -18.12 11.72 10.27
C TYR A 168 -18.79 12.64 9.23
N ASN A 169 -18.13 12.85 8.10
CA ASN A 169 -18.66 13.58 6.95
C ASN A 169 -19.26 12.59 5.93
N PRO A 170 -20.57 12.61 5.66
CA PRO A 170 -21.21 11.71 4.70
C PRO A 170 -20.76 11.91 3.25
N ASP A 171 -20.22 13.08 2.91
CA ASP A 171 -19.73 13.36 1.55
C ASP A 171 -18.36 12.69 1.29
N ASP A 172 -17.66 12.28 2.35
CA ASP A 172 -16.38 11.58 2.29
C ASP A 172 -16.59 10.07 2.46
N ILE A 173 -15.71 9.27 1.86
CA ILE A 173 -15.72 7.83 2.08
C ILE A 173 -15.37 7.50 3.55
N VAL A 174 -16.05 6.53 4.17
CA VAL A 174 -15.85 6.19 5.60
C VAL A 174 -14.39 5.83 5.96
N GLN A 175 -13.58 5.41 4.99
CA GLN A 175 -12.17 5.08 5.21
C GLN A 175 -11.34 6.31 5.60
N ILE A 176 -11.72 7.51 5.18
CA ILE A 176 -11.06 8.76 5.60
C ILE A 176 -11.26 8.95 7.11
N TYR A 177 -12.48 8.72 7.59
CA TYR A 177 -12.79 8.74 9.02
C TYR A 177 -12.04 7.67 9.82
N TYR A 178 -12.00 6.42 9.33
CA TYR A 178 -11.23 5.36 9.99
C TYR A 178 -9.73 5.65 10.05
N LYS A 179 -9.17 6.23 8.98
CA LYS A 179 -7.77 6.66 8.95
C LYS A 179 -7.50 7.75 9.99
N SER A 180 -8.42 8.71 10.15
CA SER A 180 -8.34 9.75 11.17
C SER A 180 -8.31 9.15 12.58
N ILE A 181 -9.28 8.29 12.92
CA ILE A 181 -9.33 7.63 14.23
C ILE A 181 -8.08 6.79 14.50
N GLN A 182 -7.63 6.00 13.52
CA GLN A 182 -6.45 5.15 13.70
C GLN A 182 -5.19 6.00 13.89
N THR A 183 -5.09 7.14 13.19
CA THR A 183 -4.00 8.11 13.38
C THR A 183 -4.02 8.65 14.80
N SER A 184 -5.18 9.08 15.31
CA SER A 184 -5.35 9.59 16.68
C SER A 184 -5.03 8.53 17.73
N LYS A 185 -5.49 7.29 17.55
CA LYS A 185 -5.18 6.15 18.44
C LYS A 185 -3.67 5.93 18.56
N LEU A 186 -2.97 5.87 17.42
CA LEU A 186 -1.52 5.65 17.39
C LEU A 186 -0.75 6.83 18.00
N THR A 187 -1.21 8.06 17.76
CA THR A 187 -0.61 9.27 18.34
C THR A 187 -0.78 9.31 19.86
N LEU A 188 -1.97 8.98 20.38
CA LEU A 188 -2.23 8.93 21.82
C LEU A 188 -1.44 7.82 22.53
N ALA A 189 -1.31 6.64 21.92
CA ALA A 189 -0.42 5.59 22.43
C ALA A 189 1.05 6.05 22.50
N ALA A 190 1.53 6.74 21.47
CA ALA A 190 2.90 7.28 21.43
C ALA A 190 3.13 8.43 22.43
N LEU A 191 2.06 9.13 22.82
CA LEU A 191 2.07 10.16 23.86
C LEU A 191 1.98 9.59 25.29
N GLY A 192 1.83 8.27 25.45
CA GLY A 192 1.67 7.62 26.76
C GLY A 192 0.25 7.67 27.32
N ASP A 193 -0.75 8.03 26.51
CA ASP A 193 -2.17 8.09 26.87
C ASP A 193 -3.01 7.14 25.99
N PRO A 194 -2.76 5.83 26.02
CA PRO A 194 -3.41 4.89 25.11
C PRO A 194 -4.93 4.88 25.28
N VAL A 195 -5.65 4.97 24.15
CA VAL A 195 -7.12 4.88 24.12
C VAL A 195 -7.55 3.45 23.84
N THR A 196 -8.58 3.00 24.56
CA THR A 196 -9.15 1.67 24.41
C THR A 196 -10.07 1.59 23.20
N ASP A 197 -10.25 0.38 22.66
CA ASP A 197 -11.21 0.15 21.57
C ASP A 197 -12.63 0.57 21.95
N VAL A 198 -13.01 0.41 23.23
CA VAL A 198 -14.35 0.79 23.74
C VAL A 198 -14.57 2.30 23.66
N GLU A 199 -13.58 3.10 24.03
CA GLU A 199 -13.67 4.56 23.96
C GLU A 199 -13.78 5.05 22.51
N ILE A 200 -13.00 4.45 21.60
CA ILE A 200 -13.06 4.75 20.17
C ILE A 200 -14.44 4.42 19.62
N MET A 201 -14.97 3.23 19.93
CA MET A 201 -16.29 2.81 19.49
C MET A 201 -17.37 3.77 20.01
N ARG A 202 -17.31 4.22 21.28
CA ARG A 202 -18.26 5.19 21.83
C ARG A 202 -18.25 6.50 21.04
N CYS A 203 -17.08 7.07 20.76
CA CYS A 203 -16.97 8.28 19.94
C CYS A 203 -17.49 8.06 18.51
N ALA A 204 -17.30 6.87 17.94
CA ALA A 204 -17.83 6.53 16.63
C ALA A 204 -19.36 6.34 16.62
N PHE A 205 -19.95 5.78 17.69
CA PHE A 205 -21.40 5.69 17.80
C PHE A 205 -22.05 7.06 17.93
N GLU A 206 -21.47 7.96 18.73
CA GLU A 206 -21.96 9.34 18.88
C GLU A 206 -22.07 10.07 17.52
N THR A 207 -21.16 9.81 16.58
CA THR A 207 -21.18 10.42 15.24
C THR A 207 -22.05 9.66 14.25
N PHE A 208 -22.07 8.33 14.29
CA PHE A 208 -22.87 7.51 13.37
C PHE A 208 -24.37 7.50 13.70
N GLU A 209 -24.78 7.69 14.95
CA GLU A 209 -26.19 7.76 15.33
C GLU A 209 -26.91 9.02 14.84
N VAL A 210 -26.14 10.11 14.64
CA VAL A 210 -26.66 11.37 14.10
C VAL A 210 -26.95 11.27 12.60
N GLN A 211 -26.23 10.41 11.89
CA GLN A 211 -26.41 10.20 10.46
C GLN A 211 -27.49 9.16 10.18
N SER A 212 -28.49 9.49 9.35
CA SER A 212 -29.62 8.61 9.04
C SER A 212 -29.18 7.26 8.47
N ASP A 213 -28.07 7.26 7.76
CA ASP A 213 -27.64 6.19 6.85
C ASP A 213 -26.97 5.04 7.62
N LEU A 214 -26.24 5.37 8.69
CA LEU A 214 -25.50 4.40 9.51
C LEU A 214 -26.23 4.02 10.81
N LYS A 215 -27.38 4.65 11.08
CA LYS A 215 -28.21 4.40 12.26
C LYS A 215 -28.73 2.96 12.33
N GLU A 216 -29.17 2.40 11.21
CA GLU A 216 -29.63 1.00 11.17
C GLU A 216 -28.47 0.03 11.37
N ALA A 217 -27.30 0.36 10.83
CA ALA A 217 -26.06 -0.36 11.07
C ALA A 217 -25.69 -0.38 12.57
N CYS A 218 -26.00 0.68 13.33
CA CYS A 218 -25.74 0.75 14.78
C CYS A 218 -26.68 -0.17 15.54
N ARG A 219 -27.96 -0.17 15.17
CA ARG A 219 -28.97 -1.07 15.76
C ARG A 219 -28.70 -2.55 15.48
N GLU A 220 -28.18 -2.87 14.30
CA GLU A 220 -27.79 -4.23 13.96
C GLU A 220 -26.53 -4.65 14.72
N TRP A 221 -25.57 -3.74 14.92
CA TRP A 221 -24.39 -3.99 15.74
C TRP A 221 -24.75 -4.35 17.19
N ASP A 222 -25.68 -3.62 17.82
CA ASP A 222 -26.11 -3.86 19.19
C ASP A 222 -26.84 -5.20 19.37
N ARG A 223 -27.41 -5.75 18.29
CA ARG A 223 -28.03 -7.09 18.28
C ARG A 223 -27.03 -8.23 18.22
N GLN A 224 -25.76 -7.98 17.89
CA GLN A 224 -24.75 -9.02 17.73
C GLN A 224 -24.09 -9.40 19.08
N ALA A 225 -24.10 -10.69 19.42
CA ALA A 225 -23.55 -11.22 20.68
C ALA A 225 -22.02 -11.35 20.74
N ALA A 226 -21.28 -10.88 19.74
CA ALA A 226 -19.81 -11.05 19.67
C ALA A 226 -19.05 -9.88 20.30
N THR A 227 -17.81 -10.14 20.74
CA THR A 227 -16.97 -9.16 21.44
C THR A 227 -16.79 -7.89 20.60
N PRO A 228 -17.14 -6.71 21.15
CA PRO A 228 -17.03 -5.46 20.42
C PRO A 228 -15.55 -5.08 20.33
N THR A 229 -15.04 -4.96 19.10
CA THR A 229 -13.68 -4.52 18.80
C THR A 229 -13.72 -3.50 17.69
N TRP A 230 -12.78 -2.56 17.70
CA TRP A 230 -12.72 -1.51 16.68
C TRP A 230 -12.55 -2.09 15.26
N ALA A 231 -11.74 -3.14 15.14
CA ALA A 231 -11.51 -3.86 13.89
C ALA A 231 -12.81 -4.42 13.29
N ARG A 232 -13.68 -4.99 14.12
CA ARG A 232 -14.96 -5.56 13.67
C ARG A 232 -15.95 -4.47 13.27
N MET A 233 -15.97 -3.35 14.01
CA MET A 233 -16.85 -2.22 13.70
C MET A 233 -16.54 -1.62 12.32
N MET A 234 -15.25 -1.42 12.01
CA MET A 234 -14.84 -0.92 10.69
C MET A 234 -15.35 -1.80 9.54
N VAL A 235 -15.24 -3.13 9.68
CA VAL A 235 -15.68 -4.08 8.66
C VAL A 235 -17.20 -4.05 8.46
N GLU A 236 -17.98 -4.06 9.54
CA GLU A 236 -19.44 -4.11 9.47
C GLU A 236 -20.04 -2.82 8.90
N LYS A 237 -19.59 -1.65 9.38
CA LYS A 237 -20.07 -0.36 8.90
C LYS A 237 -19.69 -0.10 7.44
N GLN A 238 -18.52 -0.59 7.02
CA GLN A 238 -18.09 -0.51 5.62
C GLN A 238 -18.95 -1.38 4.69
N LYS A 239 -19.33 -2.59 5.11
CA LYS A 239 -20.26 -3.43 4.32
C LYS A 239 -21.61 -2.75 4.14
N GLU A 240 -22.08 -2.08 5.18
CA GLU A 240 -23.37 -1.39 5.13
C GLU A 240 -23.35 -0.17 4.21
N GLU A 241 -22.30 0.64 4.27
CA GLU A 241 -22.14 1.76 3.34
C GLU A 241 -22.09 1.28 1.87
N GLN A 242 -21.40 0.16 1.60
CA GLN A 242 -21.42 -0.47 0.28
C GLN A 242 -22.80 -0.93 -0.15
N ARG A 243 -23.59 -1.49 0.79
CA ARG A 243 -24.98 -1.88 0.54
C ARG A 243 -25.80 -0.65 0.15
N LEU A 244 -25.71 0.43 0.91
CA LEU A 244 -26.44 1.68 0.65
C LEU A 244 -26.04 2.33 -0.68
N GLN A 245 -24.74 2.34 -1.01
CA GLN A 245 -24.25 2.81 -2.31
C GLN A 245 -24.79 1.95 -3.46
N SER A 246 -24.83 0.62 -3.29
CA SER A 246 -25.38 -0.30 -4.29
C SER A 246 -26.90 -0.14 -4.47
N GLU A 247 -27.64 0.10 -3.40
CA GLU A 247 -29.10 0.33 -3.42
C GLU A 247 -29.46 1.68 -4.04
N CYS A 248 -28.67 2.72 -3.79
CA CYS A 248 -28.81 4.02 -4.45
C CYS A 248 -28.56 3.90 -5.97
N MET A 249 -27.55 3.14 -6.39
CA MET A 249 -27.30 2.86 -7.80
C MET A 249 -28.45 2.10 -8.46
N VAL A 250 -29.01 1.08 -7.80
CA VAL A 250 -30.17 0.34 -8.31
C VAL A 250 -31.40 1.25 -8.39
N ALA A 251 -31.68 2.06 -7.36
CA ALA A 251 -32.79 3.00 -7.36
C ALA A 251 -32.65 4.11 -8.42
N GLN A 252 -31.43 4.59 -8.69
CA GLN A 252 -31.14 5.49 -9.82
C GLN A 252 -31.37 4.81 -11.17
N THR A 253 -30.97 3.55 -11.30
CA THR A 253 -31.19 2.77 -12.53
C THR A 253 -32.69 2.53 -12.75
N ASP A 254 -33.45 2.27 -11.69
CA ASP A 254 -34.90 2.06 -11.75
C ASP A 254 -35.66 3.34 -12.06
N THR A 255 -35.27 4.48 -11.48
CA THR A 255 -35.85 5.79 -11.82
C THR A 255 -35.49 6.25 -13.24
N ILE A 256 -34.27 5.95 -13.71
CA ILE A 256 -33.90 6.13 -15.12
C ILE A 256 -34.80 5.24 -15.99
N ASN A 257 -34.92 3.94 -15.70
CA ASN A 257 -35.75 3.02 -16.46
C ASN A 257 -37.24 3.39 -16.46
N LEU A 258 -37.79 3.88 -15.34
CA LEU A 258 -39.16 4.41 -15.25
C LEU A 258 -39.33 5.70 -16.07
N ARG A 259 -38.33 6.58 -16.09
CA ARG A 259 -38.31 7.77 -16.98
C ARG A 259 -38.19 7.39 -18.45
N THR A 260 -37.38 6.41 -18.81
CA THR A 260 -37.29 5.89 -20.18
C THR A 260 -38.61 5.25 -20.60
N THR A 261 -39.23 4.44 -19.73
CA THR A 261 -40.50 3.76 -20.04
C THR A 261 -41.67 4.76 -20.19
N SER A 262 -41.71 5.82 -19.36
CA SER A 262 -42.72 6.90 -19.47
C SER A 262 -42.49 7.86 -20.65
N GLN A 263 -41.23 8.13 -21.01
CA GLN A 263 -40.89 8.88 -22.22
C GLN A 263 -41.25 8.13 -23.51
N TRP A 264 -41.12 6.80 -23.53
CA TRP A 264 -41.50 5.99 -24.69
C TRP A 264 -43.02 5.86 -24.84
N ALA A 265 -43.77 5.86 -23.73
CA ALA A 265 -45.23 5.94 -23.76
C ALA A 265 -45.75 7.30 -24.29
N SER A 266 -44.97 8.37 -24.14
CA SER A 266 -45.31 9.72 -24.60
C SER A 266 -44.77 10.05 -25.99
N SER A 267 -43.86 9.25 -26.56
CA SER A 267 -43.24 9.52 -27.87
C SER A 267 -44.01 9.00 -29.08
N VAL A 268 -45.20 8.39 -28.89
CA VAL A 268 -46.06 7.97 -30.02
C VAL A 268 -46.74 9.16 -30.71
N ASN A 269 -46.67 10.38 -30.15
CA ASN A 269 -47.18 11.59 -30.80
C ASN A 269 -46.17 12.76 -30.72
N GLY A 270 -45.33 12.88 -31.76
CA GLY A 270 -44.96 14.17 -32.36
C GLY A 270 -43.78 14.95 -31.79
N SER A 271 -42.66 14.91 -32.54
CA SER A 271 -41.65 15.96 -32.80
C SER A 271 -40.84 16.59 -31.65
N LEU A 272 -39.51 16.43 -31.70
CA LEU A 272 -38.52 17.21 -30.96
C LEU A 272 -37.31 17.57 -31.85
N PRO A 273 -36.83 18.82 -31.83
CA PRO A 273 -35.44 19.14 -32.13
C PRO A 273 -34.70 19.72 -30.90
N GLY A 274 -33.45 19.28 -30.69
CA GLY A 274 -32.35 20.19 -30.34
C GLY A 274 -31.82 20.25 -28.89
N ARG A 275 -30.81 19.41 -28.61
CA ARG A 275 -29.48 19.67 -27.99
C ARG A 275 -29.35 20.39 -26.62
N ILE A 276 -28.67 19.73 -25.68
CA ILE A 276 -27.89 20.34 -24.57
C ILE A 276 -26.45 19.75 -24.60
N PRO A 277 -25.38 20.55 -24.39
CA PRO A 277 -23.99 20.11 -24.52
C PRO A 277 -23.39 19.49 -23.25
N ALA A 278 -22.32 18.71 -23.44
CA ALA A 278 -21.47 18.11 -22.41
C ALA A 278 -20.21 18.96 -22.11
N SER A 279 -19.47 18.54 -21.07
CA SER A 279 -18.08 18.87 -20.66
C SER A 279 -17.99 19.89 -19.48
N ILE A 280 -17.19 19.81 -18.40
CA ILE A 280 -15.97 19.05 -18.00
C ILE A 280 -15.89 19.01 -16.45
N SER A 281 -15.54 17.87 -15.83
CA SER A 281 -14.67 17.81 -14.63
C SER A 281 -14.00 16.45 -14.53
N THR A 282 -12.76 16.39 -15.00
CA THR A 282 -11.70 15.42 -14.69
C THR A 282 -11.45 15.37 -13.17
N GLY A 283 -11.04 14.29 -12.50
CA GLY A 283 -10.68 12.95 -12.89
C GLY A 283 -10.16 12.20 -11.66
N LEU A 284 -10.88 11.17 -11.23
CA LEU A 284 -10.44 10.03 -10.43
C LEU A 284 -11.46 8.95 -10.80
N THR A 285 -11.09 8.04 -11.70
CA THR A 285 -12.06 7.05 -12.19
C THR A 285 -12.33 6.03 -11.08
N GLN A 286 -13.60 5.63 -10.95
CA GLN A 286 -14.11 4.60 -10.02
C GLN A 286 -13.23 3.33 -10.02
N GLU A 287 -12.71 2.96 -11.20
CA GLU A 287 -11.82 1.81 -11.38
C GLU A 287 -10.48 1.92 -10.61
N SER A 288 -9.93 3.14 -10.46
CA SER A 288 -8.68 3.36 -9.72
C SER A 288 -8.88 3.18 -8.21
N MET A 289 -10.04 3.55 -7.70
CA MET A 289 -10.42 3.42 -6.29
C MET A 289 -10.78 1.96 -5.96
N GLU A 290 -11.51 1.28 -6.85
CA GLU A 290 -11.81 -0.15 -6.72
C GLU A 290 -10.55 -1.02 -6.74
N ALA A 291 -9.54 -0.66 -7.53
CA ALA A 291 -8.26 -1.39 -7.58
C ALA A 291 -7.45 -1.24 -6.27
N MET A 292 -7.38 -0.03 -5.71
CA MET A 292 -6.76 0.20 -4.40
C MET A 292 -7.53 -0.51 -3.28
N PHE A 293 -8.86 -0.53 -3.39
CA PHE A 293 -9.78 -1.15 -2.45
C PHE A 293 -9.69 -2.69 -2.44
N LYS A 294 -9.56 -3.32 -3.60
CA LYS A 294 -9.40 -4.78 -3.73
C LYS A 294 -8.08 -5.27 -3.13
N LYS A 295 -7.00 -4.50 -3.27
CA LYS A 295 -5.70 -4.78 -2.65
C LYS A 295 -5.78 -4.68 -1.12
N TRP A 296 -6.47 -3.68 -0.60
CA TRP A 296 -6.61 -3.49 0.85
C TRP A 296 -7.52 -4.54 1.51
N THR A 297 -8.67 -4.87 0.90
CA THR A 297 -9.62 -5.88 1.41
C THR A 297 -9.09 -7.32 1.33
N ALA A 298 -8.36 -7.68 0.26
CA ALA A 298 -7.69 -8.98 0.17
C ALA A 298 -6.63 -9.18 1.27
N THR A 299 -6.03 -8.09 1.74
CA THR A 299 -5.05 -8.12 2.83
C THR A 299 -5.74 -8.32 4.19
N GLN A 300 -6.96 -7.78 4.37
CA GLN A 300 -7.74 -7.83 5.61
C GLN A 300 -8.48 -9.16 5.87
N ALA A 301 -8.88 -9.89 4.83
CA ALA A 301 -9.72 -11.08 4.95
C ALA A 301 -8.98 -12.39 5.33
N ALA A 302 -7.65 -12.39 5.43
CA ALA A 302 -6.86 -13.60 5.70
C ALA A 302 -6.74 -13.97 7.20
N GLY A 303 -7.82 -13.86 7.97
CA GLY A 303 -7.86 -14.17 9.41
C GLY A 303 -9.05 -15.04 9.84
N ALA A 304 -8.85 -16.37 9.78
CA ALA A 304 -9.58 -17.49 10.44
C ALA A 304 -10.96 -17.95 9.89
N PRO A 305 -11.39 -19.22 10.18
CA PRO A 305 -10.75 -20.51 9.89
C PRO A 305 -11.60 -21.35 8.88
N ALA A 306 -11.03 -22.45 8.40
CA ALA A 306 -11.60 -23.32 7.38
C ALA A 306 -12.82 -24.12 7.87
N THR A 307 -13.98 -23.94 7.22
CA THR A 307 -14.99 -25.01 7.05
C THR A 307 -15.69 -24.89 5.69
N ASP A 308 -15.52 -25.95 4.89
CA ASP A 308 -16.33 -26.42 3.76
C ASP A 308 -17.07 -25.39 2.89
N ARG A 309 -16.35 -24.87 1.90
CA ARG A 309 -16.94 -24.58 0.58
C ARG A 309 -15.95 -25.03 -0.50
N MET A 310 -16.31 -26.06 -1.26
CA MET A 310 -15.54 -26.50 -2.43
C MET A 310 -15.24 -25.30 -3.34
N THR A 311 -13.95 -25.05 -3.57
CA THR A 311 -13.50 -23.89 -4.35
C THR A 311 -13.34 -24.26 -5.81
N ASN A 312 -13.35 -23.26 -6.70
CA ASN A 312 -13.08 -23.39 -8.14
C ASN A 312 -11.71 -24.07 -8.48
N LYS A 313 -10.87 -24.34 -7.47
CA LYS A 313 -9.62 -25.11 -7.53
C LYS A 313 -9.87 -26.56 -7.98
N ASP A 314 -10.96 -27.18 -7.52
CA ASP A 314 -11.31 -28.57 -7.84
C ASP A 314 -11.80 -28.73 -9.29
N LYS A 315 -12.38 -27.66 -9.87
CA LYS A 315 -12.76 -27.64 -11.29
C LYS A 315 -11.57 -27.44 -12.23
N LYS A 316 -10.49 -26.78 -11.78
CA LYS A 316 -9.30 -26.49 -12.62
C LYS A 316 -8.25 -27.59 -12.61
N GLN A 317 -8.10 -28.34 -11.51
CA GLN A 317 -7.21 -29.52 -11.49
C GLN A 317 -7.62 -30.63 -12.47
N ARG A 318 -8.90 -30.70 -12.87
CA ARG A 318 -9.37 -31.71 -13.84
C ARG A 318 -8.98 -31.41 -15.30
N LYS A 319 -8.47 -30.21 -15.61
CA LYS A 319 -8.09 -29.81 -16.99
C LYS A 319 -6.59 -29.84 -17.29
N PHE A 320 -5.74 -29.77 -16.26
CA PHE A 320 -4.29 -29.86 -16.39
C PHE A 320 -3.80 -30.71 -15.23
N GLY A 321 -3.35 -31.94 -15.50
CA GLY A 321 -2.86 -32.89 -14.49
C GLY A 321 -1.65 -32.37 -13.69
N ALA A 322 -0.96 -33.27 -12.99
CA ALA A 322 0.00 -33.06 -11.88
C ALA A 322 1.12 -31.99 -11.98
N ASN A 323 1.19 -31.17 -13.03
CA ASN A 323 2.18 -30.12 -13.26
C ASN A 323 1.62 -28.70 -13.15
N TYR A 324 0.58 -28.46 -12.34
CA TYR A 324 0.11 -27.11 -12.06
C TYR A 324 1.05 -26.42 -11.04
N ILE A 325 1.98 -25.61 -11.55
CA ILE A 325 2.88 -24.80 -10.72
C ILE A 325 2.29 -23.39 -10.59
N GLU A 326 1.92 -22.99 -9.36
CA GLU A 326 1.55 -21.62 -9.01
C GLU A 326 2.76 -20.70 -9.25
N ASN A 327 2.71 -19.86 -10.28
CA ASN A 327 3.80 -18.96 -10.67
C ASN A 327 3.23 -17.63 -11.18
N ASP A 328 2.67 -16.82 -10.29
CA ASP A 328 2.32 -15.43 -10.58
C ASP A 328 3.08 -14.53 -9.59
N LEU A 329 4.07 -13.78 -10.08
CA LEU A 329 4.69 -12.70 -9.33
C LEU A 329 3.65 -11.58 -9.11
N PRO A 330 3.80 -10.73 -8.08
CA PRO A 330 2.82 -9.69 -7.73
C PRO A 330 2.59 -8.60 -8.79
N ASN A 331 3.33 -8.61 -9.90
CA ASN A 331 3.21 -7.71 -11.05
C ASN A 331 2.51 -8.36 -12.27
N ALA A 332 1.85 -9.52 -12.11
CA ALA A 332 1.24 -10.30 -13.20
C ALA A 332 2.24 -10.87 -14.22
N GLU A 333 3.55 -10.80 -13.93
CA GLU A 333 4.56 -11.56 -14.65
C GLU A 333 4.67 -12.97 -14.06
N ARG A 334 4.97 -13.96 -14.90
CA ARG A 334 5.12 -15.34 -14.43
C ARG A 334 6.56 -15.62 -14.08
N SER A 335 6.86 -16.19 -12.92
CA SER A 335 8.24 -16.61 -12.59
C SER A 335 8.78 -17.72 -13.51
N LYS A 336 7.90 -18.43 -14.25
CA LYS A 336 8.26 -19.40 -15.31
C LYS A 336 7.22 -19.39 -16.43
N ARG A 337 7.63 -19.70 -17.68
CA ARG A 337 6.71 -19.90 -18.82
C ARG A 337 5.79 -21.10 -18.58
N ARG A 338 4.54 -21.01 -18.99
CA ARG A 338 3.57 -22.13 -19.01
C ARG A 338 4.02 -23.24 -19.97
N TYR A 339 4.72 -22.86 -21.04
CA TYR A 339 5.34 -23.74 -22.01
C TYR A 339 6.86 -23.53 -22.01
N PRO A 340 7.59 -24.13 -21.04
CA PRO A 340 9.04 -23.91 -20.90
C PRO A 340 9.84 -24.42 -22.10
N ASN A 341 9.30 -25.38 -22.86
CA ASN A 341 9.93 -25.94 -24.04
C ASN A 341 9.56 -25.20 -25.34
N SER A 342 8.76 -24.13 -25.26
CA SER A 342 8.38 -23.35 -26.43
C SER A 342 9.48 -22.36 -26.81
N THR A 343 9.99 -22.50 -28.04
CA THR A 343 10.96 -21.58 -28.66
C THR A 343 10.30 -20.54 -29.56
N ASN A 344 8.98 -20.42 -29.50
CA ASN A 344 8.23 -19.54 -30.39
C ASN A 344 7.90 -18.20 -29.72
N TYR A 345 7.62 -17.21 -30.57
CA TYR A 345 7.18 -15.89 -30.16
C TYR A 345 6.00 -15.43 -31.01
N CYS A 346 5.10 -14.67 -30.41
CA CYS A 346 3.99 -14.03 -31.11
C CYS A 346 3.91 -12.56 -30.69
N SER A 347 3.85 -11.66 -31.68
CA SER A 347 3.80 -10.21 -31.45
C SER A 347 2.69 -9.78 -30.49
N SER A 348 1.54 -10.48 -30.49
CA SER A 348 0.39 -10.21 -29.62
C SER A 348 0.43 -10.87 -28.24
N HIS A 349 1.15 -11.98 -28.08
CA HIS A 349 1.05 -12.84 -26.89
C HIS A 349 2.40 -13.02 -26.19
N GLY A 350 3.48 -12.48 -26.76
CA GLY A 350 4.83 -12.58 -26.22
C GLY A 350 5.34 -14.01 -26.28
N TYR A 351 5.88 -14.45 -25.14
CA TYR A 351 6.68 -15.67 -25.02
C TYR A 351 5.97 -16.84 -24.31
N ASP A 352 4.78 -16.62 -23.77
CA ASP A 352 4.02 -17.62 -23.00
C ASP A 352 2.99 -18.36 -23.87
N ILE A 353 3.48 -18.98 -24.95
CA ILE A 353 2.67 -19.60 -26.01
C ILE A 353 3.08 -21.05 -26.25
N SER A 354 2.16 -21.88 -26.73
CA SER A 354 2.47 -23.28 -27.02
C SER A 354 3.48 -23.41 -28.18
N PRO A 355 4.18 -24.55 -28.30
CA PRO A 355 5.12 -24.79 -29.39
C PRO A 355 4.50 -24.77 -30.80
N GLU A 356 3.17 -24.84 -30.91
CA GLU A 356 2.44 -24.77 -32.18
C GLU A 356 1.93 -23.36 -32.50
N HIS A 357 2.12 -22.38 -31.61
CA HIS A 357 1.68 -21.00 -31.81
C HIS A 357 2.87 -20.11 -32.16
N ASP A 358 2.72 -19.23 -33.15
CA ASP A 358 3.68 -18.19 -33.51
C ASP A 358 2.96 -16.93 -34.03
N SER A 359 3.72 -15.94 -34.49
CA SER A 359 3.13 -14.70 -34.99
C SER A 359 2.38 -14.87 -36.32
N SER A 360 2.72 -15.88 -37.14
CA SER A 360 2.08 -16.15 -38.43
C SER A 360 0.70 -16.80 -38.25
N ASN A 361 0.56 -17.70 -37.28
CA ASN A 361 -0.66 -18.48 -37.06
C ASN A 361 -1.55 -17.96 -35.92
N CYS A 362 -1.21 -16.78 -35.37
CA CYS A 362 -1.97 -16.14 -34.30
C CYS A 362 -3.39 -15.79 -34.74
N LYS A 363 -4.39 -16.39 -34.07
CA LYS A 363 -5.83 -16.14 -34.30
C LYS A 363 -6.39 -14.94 -33.52
N LYS A 364 -5.71 -14.49 -32.46
CA LYS A 364 -6.14 -13.37 -31.60
C LYS A 364 -5.11 -12.25 -31.65
N ARG A 365 -5.16 -11.48 -32.74
CA ARG A 365 -4.17 -10.44 -33.04
C ARG A 365 -4.53 -9.14 -32.33
N GLN A 366 -3.58 -8.55 -31.63
CA GLN A 366 -3.68 -7.19 -31.08
C GLN A 366 -3.48 -6.15 -32.18
N ALA A 367 -3.83 -4.88 -31.89
CA ALA A 367 -3.79 -3.80 -32.87
C ALA A 367 -2.41 -3.55 -33.49
N ASN A 368 -1.34 -3.91 -32.79
CA ASN A 368 0.07 -3.80 -33.21
C ASN A 368 0.70 -5.16 -33.56
N HIS A 369 -0.10 -6.16 -33.96
CA HIS A 369 0.41 -7.49 -34.32
C HIS A 369 1.19 -7.49 -35.64
N ASN A 370 2.45 -7.94 -35.60
CA ASN A 370 3.26 -8.16 -36.80
C ASN A 370 3.48 -9.66 -37.06
N GLU A 371 3.00 -10.17 -38.20
CA GLU A 371 3.11 -11.59 -38.58
C GLU A 371 4.56 -12.05 -38.79
N ALA A 372 5.47 -11.14 -39.15
CA ALA A 372 6.88 -11.43 -39.35
C ALA A 372 7.70 -11.40 -38.04
N ALA A 373 7.07 -11.10 -36.90
CA ALA A 373 7.75 -11.07 -35.62
C ALA A 373 8.21 -12.47 -35.22
N THR A 374 9.48 -12.59 -34.88
CA THR A 374 10.10 -13.83 -34.41
C THR A 374 10.67 -13.65 -33.01
N ILE A 375 11.11 -14.75 -32.39
CA ILE A 375 11.65 -14.71 -31.04
C ILE A 375 12.96 -13.91 -30.92
N THR A 376 13.70 -13.79 -32.03
CA THR A 376 14.95 -13.03 -32.13
C THR A 376 14.75 -11.64 -32.72
N ASN A 377 13.58 -11.34 -33.30
CA ASN A 377 13.23 -10.03 -33.83
C ASN A 377 11.75 -9.72 -33.57
N MET A 378 11.49 -9.06 -32.44
CA MET A 378 10.13 -8.85 -31.94
C MET A 378 9.33 -7.79 -32.71
N LEU A 379 9.97 -6.95 -33.54
CA LEU A 379 9.33 -5.92 -34.37
C LEU A 379 8.31 -5.03 -33.62
N GLY A 380 8.58 -4.70 -32.36
CA GLY A 380 7.69 -3.87 -31.51
C GLY A 380 6.53 -4.62 -30.83
N GLY A 381 6.56 -5.96 -30.84
CA GLY A 381 5.58 -6.81 -30.16
C GLY A 381 5.76 -6.88 -28.63
N VAL A 382 4.84 -7.60 -27.98
CA VAL A 382 4.76 -7.76 -26.52
C VAL A 382 6.00 -8.46 -25.95
N THR A 383 6.61 -7.90 -24.90
CA THR A 383 7.84 -8.42 -24.24
C THR A 383 7.58 -9.19 -22.94
N THR A 384 6.32 -9.41 -22.57
CA THR A 384 5.97 -10.09 -21.32
C THR A 384 6.50 -11.54 -21.28
N ASN A 385 7.01 -11.95 -20.13
CA ASN A 385 7.57 -13.29 -19.88
C ASN A 385 8.82 -13.66 -20.73
N CYS A 386 9.65 -12.69 -21.10
CA CYS A 386 10.88 -12.85 -21.88
C CYS A 386 12.04 -13.59 -21.16
N PHE A 387 11.75 -14.43 -20.16
CA PHE A 387 12.70 -14.90 -19.14
C PHE A 387 13.99 -15.59 -19.63
N HIS A 388 14.16 -15.93 -20.91
CA HIS A 388 15.36 -16.61 -21.42
C HIS A 388 15.74 -16.29 -22.89
N HIS A 389 15.48 -15.09 -23.42
CA HIS A 389 15.92 -14.76 -24.79
C HIS A 389 16.82 -13.52 -24.95
N ASN A 390 17.24 -12.90 -23.85
CA ASN A 390 18.41 -12.04 -23.89
C ASN A 390 19.65 -12.91 -23.70
N ALA A 391 20.59 -12.79 -24.63
CA ALA A 391 21.85 -13.53 -24.72
C ALA A 391 22.58 -13.70 -23.38
#